data_AF-A0AAU7U512-F1
#
_entry.id   AF-A0AAU7U512-F1
#
_cell.length_a   1.000
_cell.length_b   1.000
_cell.length_c   1.000
_cell.angle_alpha   90.00
_cell.angle_beta   90.00
_cell.angle_gamma   90.00
#
_symmetry.space_group_name_H-M   'P 1'
#
loop_
_entity.id
_entity.type
_entity.pdbx_description
1 polymer ?
#
loop_
_entity_poly.entity_id
_entity_poly.type
_entity_poly.pdbx_seq_one_letter_code
_entity_poly.pdbx_strand_id
1 'polypeptide(L)'
;MAVQQGMTLHALYFDADRHDREIPWAQSRLPTPGERQLLWIDVEGEVQPAVAEVVERLNLGPAIQAFLETPAPQPALDHRDNHVLVNLEALEREPHRFGSTSLRIVAGQNVVITVHAAPVTFLHDFAGQLQRDSRLGELDAAAFLAVLLHRHLETYHQALGALEANH
;
A
#
# COMPACT_ATOMS: atom_id res chain seq x y z
N MET A 1 -3.81 12.63 25.30
CA MET A 1 -4.14 13.43 24.10
C MET A 1 -4.31 12.46 22.96
N ALA A 2 -5.53 12.27 22.47
CA ALA A 2 -5.74 11.52 21.25
C ALA A 2 -5.17 12.35 20.09
N VAL A 3 -4.14 11.85 19.42
CA VAL A 3 -3.73 12.39 18.13
C VAL A 3 -4.95 12.18 17.22
N GLN A 4 -5.58 13.27 16.77
CA GLN A 4 -6.46 13.19 15.61
C GLN A 4 -5.55 12.79 14.45
N GLN A 5 -5.54 11.49 14.12
CA GLN A 5 -4.81 10.96 12.99
C GLN A 5 -5.53 11.49 11.74
N GLY A 6 -4.97 12.53 11.12
CA GLY A 6 -5.45 13.02 9.85
C GLY A 6 -5.23 11.99 8.76
N MET A 7 -6.10 11.97 7.76
CA MET A 7 -5.85 11.27 6.50
C MET A 7 -4.50 11.69 5.93
N THR A 8 -3.67 10.70 5.58
CA THR A 8 -2.43 10.91 4.83
C THR A 8 -2.52 10.12 3.53
N LEU A 9 -2.18 10.77 2.42
CA LEU A 9 -2.21 10.16 1.10
C LEU A 9 -0.92 10.48 0.37
N HIS A 10 -0.18 9.43 0.04
CA HIS A 10 1.04 9.51 -0.77
C HIS A 10 0.80 8.91 -2.13
N ALA A 11 1.10 9.66 -3.19
CA ALA A 11 1.10 9.15 -4.55
C ALA A 11 2.52 9.20 -5.08
N LEU A 12 3.12 8.03 -5.33
CA LEU A 12 4.47 7.88 -5.84
C LEU A 12 4.41 7.36 -7.27
N TYR A 13 5.01 8.11 -8.18
CA TYR A 13 5.13 7.74 -9.58
C TYR A 13 6.55 7.29 -9.84
N PHE A 14 6.71 6.04 -10.27
CA PHE A 14 7.98 5.44 -10.60
C PHE A 14 8.13 5.31 -12.11
N ASP A 15 9.34 5.53 -12.56
CA ASP A 15 9.73 5.47 -13.97
C ASP A 15 11.09 4.77 -14.06
N ALA A 16 11.14 3.69 -14.84
CA ALA A 16 12.36 2.94 -15.11
C ALA A 16 13.54 3.81 -15.60
N ASP A 17 13.26 4.96 -16.21
CA ASP A 17 14.28 5.91 -16.69
C ASP A 17 14.71 6.92 -15.59
N ARG A 18 14.41 6.63 -14.32
CA ARG A 18 14.79 7.39 -13.11
C ARG A 18 14.13 8.76 -12.97
N HIS A 19 12.91 8.89 -13.44
CA HIS A 19 12.07 10.09 -13.26
C HIS A 19 11.05 9.92 -12.12
N ASP A 20 11.44 9.15 -11.11
CA ASP A 20 10.64 8.88 -9.92
C ASP A 20 10.28 10.18 -9.22
N ARG A 21 9.01 10.33 -8.84
CA ARG A 21 8.52 11.53 -8.17
C ARG A 21 7.32 11.25 -7.30
N GLU A 22 7.21 12.00 -6.22
CA GLU A 22 5.94 12.15 -5.53
C GLU A 22 5.01 13.04 -6.35
N ILE A 23 3.75 12.63 -6.47
CA ILE A 23 2.67 13.36 -7.12
C ILE A 23 1.88 14.06 -6.02
N PRO A 24 1.95 15.40 -5.91
CA PRO A 24 1.11 16.15 -5.00
C PRO A 24 -0.37 15.83 -5.23
N TRP A 25 -1.05 15.35 -4.19
CA TRP A 25 -2.46 14.96 -4.30
C TRP A 25 -3.39 16.12 -4.70
N ALA A 26 -2.99 17.35 -4.40
CA ALA A 26 -3.70 18.56 -4.83
C ALA A 26 -3.78 18.71 -6.37
N GLN A 27 -2.97 17.99 -7.15
CA GLN A 27 -3.10 17.95 -8.59
C GLN A 27 -4.40 17.25 -9.00
N SER A 28 -5.16 17.86 -9.91
CA SER A 28 -6.49 17.38 -10.32
C SER A 28 -6.48 16.11 -11.15
N ARG A 29 -5.33 15.70 -11.70
CA ARG A 29 -5.22 14.51 -12.55
C ARG A 29 -3.98 13.69 -12.20
N LEU A 30 -4.19 12.42 -11.92
CA LEU A 30 -3.11 11.45 -11.77
C LEU A 30 -2.55 11.06 -13.14
N PRO A 31 -1.22 10.88 -13.26
CA PRO A 31 -0.65 10.34 -14.48
C PRO A 31 -1.14 8.91 -14.71
N THR A 32 -1.34 8.53 -15.98
CA THR A 32 -1.59 7.14 -16.37
C THR A 32 -0.24 6.49 -16.66
N PRO A 33 0.20 5.48 -15.87
CA PRO A 33 1.48 4.83 -16.08
C PRO A 33 1.54 4.08 -17.41
N GLY A 34 2.64 4.23 -18.15
CA GLY A 34 2.99 3.37 -19.28
C GLY A 34 3.57 2.03 -18.84
N GLU A 35 4.03 1.21 -19.80
CA GLU A 35 4.52 -0.16 -19.53
C GLU A 35 5.71 -0.24 -18.56
N ARG A 36 6.55 0.79 -18.52
CA ARG A 36 7.79 0.87 -17.71
C ARG A 36 7.66 1.82 -16.52
N GLN A 37 6.43 2.09 -16.12
CA GLN A 37 6.11 3.06 -15.08
C GLN A 37 5.12 2.42 -14.13
N LEU A 38 5.11 2.89 -12.88
CA LEU A 38 4.22 2.41 -11.85
C LEU A 38 3.68 3.59 -11.05
N LEU A 39 2.38 3.64 -10.81
CA LEU A 39 1.79 4.55 -9.83
C LEU A 39 1.43 3.77 -8.58
N TRP A 40 2.06 4.11 -7.46
CA TRP A 40 1.68 3.62 -6.16
C TRP A 40 0.94 4.71 -5.39
N ILE A 41 -0.24 4.39 -4.86
CA ILE A 41 -1.01 5.25 -3.98
C ILE A 41 -1.12 4.57 -2.62
N ASP A 42 -0.64 5.24 -1.58
CA ASP A 42 -0.73 4.78 -0.20
C ASP A 42 -1.68 5.67 0.58
N VAL A 43 -2.71 5.05 1.18
CA VAL A 43 -3.77 5.73 1.94
C VAL A 43 -3.71 5.26 3.38
N GLU A 44 -3.38 6.19 4.26
CA GLU A 44 -3.28 5.98 5.70
C GLU A 44 -4.33 6.82 6.45
N GLY A 45 -4.97 6.23 7.46
CA GLY A 45 -5.83 6.95 8.41
C GLY A 45 -7.31 6.93 8.02
N GLU A 46 -7.95 8.09 7.86
CA GLU A 46 -9.39 8.18 7.53
C GLU A 46 -9.68 7.66 6.11
N VAL A 47 -9.93 6.35 6.02
CA VAL A 47 -10.04 5.60 4.77
C VAL A 47 -11.16 6.07 3.84
N GLN A 48 -12.37 6.33 4.35
CA GLN A 48 -13.56 6.48 3.50
C GLN A 48 -13.52 7.69 2.54
N PRO A 49 -13.29 8.95 3.00
CA PRO A 49 -13.23 10.08 2.08
C PRO A 49 -12.04 9.96 1.12
N ALA A 50 -10.92 9.42 1.59
CA ALA A 50 -9.71 9.20 0.79
C ALA A 50 -9.93 8.19 -0.34
N VAL A 51 -10.52 7.03 -0.01
CA VAL A 51 -10.74 5.93 -0.96
C VAL A 51 -11.73 6.35 -2.02
N ALA A 52 -12.81 7.05 -1.66
CA ALA A 52 -13.77 7.56 -2.64
C ALA A 52 -13.07 8.45 -3.68
N GLU A 53 -12.17 9.35 -3.24
CA GLU A 53 -11.41 10.22 -4.13
C GLU A 53 -10.42 9.45 -5.01
N VAL A 54 -9.71 8.47 -4.46
CA VAL A 54 -8.79 7.59 -5.23
C VAL A 54 -9.55 6.83 -6.32
N VAL A 55 -10.69 6.23 -5.94
CA VAL A 55 -11.57 5.47 -6.85
C VAL A 55 -12.06 6.35 -7.98
N GLU A 56 -12.52 7.57 -7.67
CA GLU A 56 -12.99 8.53 -8.67
C GLU A 56 -11.87 8.92 -9.65
N ARG A 57 -10.70 9.33 -9.12
CA ARG A 57 -9.58 9.82 -9.94
C ARG A 57 -8.98 8.73 -10.84
N LEU A 58 -9.02 7.47 -10.40
CA LEU A 58 -8.54 6.33 -11.18
C LEU A 58 -9.65 5.65 -11.99
N ASN A 59 -10.89 6.14 -11.92
CA ASN A 59 -12.05 5.55 -12.58
C ASN A 59 -12.23 4.05 -12.26
N LEU A 60 -12.09 3.70 -10.98
CA LEU A 60 -12.22 2.31 -10.50
C LEU A 60 -13.70 1.94 -10.32
N GLY A 61 -14.02 0.66 -10.55
CA GLY A 61 -15.38 0.15 -10.41
C GLY A 61 -15.85 0.04 -8.96
N PRO A 62 -17.18 -0.05 -8.74
CA PRO A 62 -17.77 -0.14 -7.40
C PRO A 62 -17.32 -1.37 -6.61
N ALA A 63 -16.95 -2.46 -7.29
CA ALA A 63 -16.41 -3.66 -6.64
C ALA A 63 -15.04 -3.42 -5.98
N ILE A 64 -14.19 -2.59 -6.60
CA ILE A 64 -12.89 -2.19 -6.06
C ILE A 64 -13.08 -1.21 -4.90
N GLN A 65 -13.98 -0.25 -5.05
CA GLN A 65 -14.33 0.68 -3.97
C GLN A 65 -14.80 -0.05 -2.71
N ALA A 66 -15.77 -0.97 -2.85
CA ALA A 66 -16.29 -1.73 -1.72
C ALA A 66 -15.20 -2.52 -0.99
N PHE A 67 -14.25 -3.09 -1.73
CA PHE A 67 -13.09 -3.78 -1.16
C PHE A 67 -12.17 -2.81 -0.40
N LEU A 68 -11.83 -1.66 -0.98
CA LEU A 68 -10.96 -0.65 -0.37
C LEU A 68 -11.60 0.06 0.83
N GLU A 69 -12.93 0.09 0.94
CA GLU A 69 -13.65 0.71 2.07
C GLU A 69 -13.84 -0.27 3.24
N THR A 70 -14.15 -1.54 2.96
CA THR A 70 -14.48 -2.52 3.99
C THR A 70 -13.35 -3.54 4.19
N PRO A 71 -12.66 -3.55 5.34
CA PRO A 71 -11.66 -4.58 5.63
C PRO A 71 -12.33 -5.95 5.77
N ALA A 72 -11.69 -6.99 5.23
CA ALA A 72 -12.15 -8.36 5.40
C ALA A 72 -11.58 -8.95 6.71
N PRO A 73 -12.34 -9.83 7.40
CA PRO A 73 -11.95 -10.37 8.70
C PRO A 73 -10.79 -11.37 8.65
N GLN A 74 -10.41 -11.82 7.45
CA GLN A 74 -9.35 -12.81 7.25
C GLN A 74 -8.49 -12.43 6.06
N PRO A 75 -7.20 -12.82 6.06
CA PRO A 75 -6.36 -12.68 4.89
C PRO A 75 -6.95 -13.37 3.67
N ALA A 76 -6.97 -12.69 2.54
CA ALA A 76 -7.57 -13.19 1.31
C ALA A 76 -6.87 -12.61 0.08
N LEU A 77 -6.84 -13.39 -1.00
CA LEU A 77 -6.45 -12.96 -2.33
C LEU A 77 -7.59 -13.26 -3.28
N ASP A 78 -7.96 -12.26 -4.08
CA ASP A 78 -9.01 -12.37 -5.10
C ASP A 78 -8.56 -11.66 -6.38
N HIS A 79 -9.26 -11.90 -7.48
CA HIS A 79 -9.05 -11.23 -8.76
C HIS A 79 -10.39 -10.77 -9.35
N ARG A 80 -10.51 -9.47 -9.61
CA ARG A 80 -11.75 -8.84 -10.13
C ARG A 80 -11.40 -7.70 -11.07
N ASP A 81 -12.15 -7.56 -12.16
CA ASP A 81 -12.03 -6.43 -13.10
C ASP A 81 -10.59 -6.12 -13.53
N ASN A 82 -9.78 -7.16 -13.79
CA ASN A 82 -8.36 -7.05 -14.15
C ASN A 82 -7.46 -6.47 -13.04
N HIS A 83 -7.89 -6.58 -11.79
CA HIS A 83 -7.14 -6.24 -10.59
C HIS A 83 -6.93 -7.48 -9.72
N VAL A 84 -5.78 -7.55 -9.06
CA VAL A 84 -5.51 -8.45 -7.94
C VAL A 84 -5.81 -7.70 -6.65
N LEU A 85 -6.63 -8.29 -5.78
CA LEU A 85 -7.09 -7.71 -4.52
C LEU A 85 -6.55 -8.58 -3.40
N VAL A 86 -5.86 -7.97 -2.45
CA VAL A 86 -5.20 -8.67 -1.35
C VAL A 86 -5.55 -8.00 -0.03
N ASN A 87 -6.15 -8.74 0.88
CA ASN A 87 -6.39 -8.32 2.27
C ASN A 87 -5.44 -9.09 3.18
N LEU A 88 -4.76 -8.39 4.09
CA LEU A 88 -3.78 -8.95 5.00
C LEU A 88 -3.89 -8.25 6.37
N GLU A 89 -3.25 -8.85 7.38
CA GLU A 89 -3.01 -8.20 8.66
C GLU A 89 -1.53 -7.86 8.79
N ALA A 90 -1.18 -6.58 8.69
CA ALA A 90 0.17 -6.11 8.94
C ALA A 90 0.44 -6.08 10.45
N LEU A 91 1.47 -6.82 10.89
CA LEU A 91 1.92 -6.80 12.27
C LEU A 91 2.82 -5.59 12.52
N GLU A 92 2.50 -4.86 13.59
CA GLU A 92 3.28 -3.71 14.03
C GLU A 92 3.77 -3.94 15.45
N ARG A 93 5.06 -3.66 15.67
CA ARG A 93 5.67 -3.83 16.98
C ARG A 93 5.34 -2.63 17.85
N GLU A 94 4.59 -2.87 18.92
CA GLU A 94 4.40 -1.91 20.01
C GLU A 94 5.39 -2.21 21.16
N PRO A 95 5.66 -1.26 22.07
CA PRO A 95 6.65 -1.44 23.14
C PRO A 95 6.47 -2.70 24.01
N HIS A 96 5.24 -3.19 24.15
CA HIS A 96 4.90 -4.32 25.04
C HIS A 96 4.01 -5.38 24.40
N ARG A 97 3.68 -5.27 23.11
CA ARG A 97 2.83 -6.22 22.39
C ARG A 97 3.02 -6.08 20.87
N PHE A 98 2.43 -6.98 20.12
CA PHE A 98 2.21 -6.79 18.70
C PHE A 98 0.78 -6.31 18.48
N GLY A 99 0.63 -5.21 17.76
CA GLY A 99 -0.63 -4.80 17.16
C GLY A 99 -0.77 -5.38 15.76
N SER A 100 -1.99 -5.49 15.25
CA SER A 100 -2.22 -5.73 13.83
C SER A 100 -3.13 -4.65 13.24
N THR A 101 -2.89 -4.30 11.98
CA THR A 101 -3.74 -3.41 11.21
C THR A 101 -4.12 -4.08 9.90
N SER A 102 -5.36 -3.91 9.47
CA SER A 102 -5.79 -4.41 8.17
C SER A 102 -5.12 -3.60 7.07
N LEU A 103 -4.44 -4.32 6.17
CA LEU A 103 -3.84 -3.79 4.97
C LEU A 103 -4.57 -4.37 3.77
N ARG A 104 -5.14 -3.47 2.95
CA ARG A 104 -5.73 -3.84 1.67
C ARG A 104 -4.86 -3.33 0.55
N ILE A 105 -4.64 -4.18 -0.44
CA ILE A 105 -3.83 -3.90 -1.61
C ILE A 105 -4.67 -4.18 -2.84
N VAL A 106 -4.71 -3.25 -3.77
CA VAL A 106 -5.27 -3.44 -5.12
C VAL A 106 -4.16 -3.19 -6.12
N ALA A 107 -3.85 -4.19 -6.94
CA ALA A 107 -2.87 -4.09 -8.01
C ALA A 107 -3.58 -4.26 -9.36
N GLY A 108 -3.50 -3.25 -10.22
CA GLY A 108 -4.06 -3.24 -11.57
C GLY A 108 -2.99 -3.07 -12.63
N GLN A 109 -3.35 -2.47 -13.76
CA GLN A 109 -2.41 -2.19 -14.85
C GLN A 109 -1.44 -1.07 -14.44
N ASN A 110 -0.28 -1.45 -13.91
CA ASN A 110 0.79 -0.54 -13.47
C ASN A 110 0.34 0.49 -12.42
N VAL A 111 -0.69 0.15 -11.66
CA VAL A 111 -1.16 0.92 -10.50
C VAL A 111 -1.26 -0.03 -9.31
N VAL A 112 -0.72 0.39 -8.17
CA VAL A 112 -0.88 -0.30 -6.89
C VAL A 112 -1.49 0.69 -5.89
N ILE A 113 -2.47 0.23 -5.12
CA ILE A 113 -3.13 1.02 -4.09
C ILE A 113 -3.02 0.25 -2.78
N THR A 114 -2.49 0.87 -1.74
CA THR A 114 -2.46 0.36 -0.38
C THR A 114 -3.36 1.20 0.52
N VAL A 115 -4.15 0.55 1.37
CA VAL A 115 -5.09 1.22 2.27
C VAL A 115 -5.03 0.58 3.65
N HIS A 116 -4.75 1.39 4.67
CA HIS A 116 -4.64 0.96 6.06
C HIS A 116 -5.08 2.07 7.02
N ALA A 117 -5.64 1.67 8.17
CA ALA A 117 -6.20 2.62 9.15
C ALA A 117 -5.16 3.17 10.15
N ALA A 118 -3.97 2.56 10.21
CA ALA A 118 -2.88 2.90 11.11
C ALA A 118 -1.54 2.73 10.38
N PRO A 119 -0.45 3.36 10.83
CA PRO A 119 0.86 3.25 10.19
C PRO A 119 1.29 1.80 9.95
N VAL A 120 1.90 1.54 8.80
CA VAL A 120 2.49 0.24 8.46
C VAL A 120 3.97 0.44 8.15
N THR A 121 4.85 -0.01 9.06
CA THR A 121 6.27 0.33 9.05
C THR A 121 6.95 -0.10 7.76
N PHE A 122 6.67 -1.32 7.28
CA PHE A 122 7.33 -1.84 6.08
C PHE A 122 6.95 -1.09 4.80
N LEU A 123 5.76 -0.46 4.75
CA LEU A 123 5.36 0.38 3.63
C LEU A 123 6.15 1.68 3.63
N HIS A 124 6.28 2.34 4.79
CA HIS A 124 7.09 3.56 4.94
C HIS A 124 8.56 3.31 4.61
N ASP A 125 9.13 2.20 5.11
CA ASP A 125 10.51 1.81 4.81
C ASP A 125 10.70 1.52 3.32
N PHE A 126 9.73 0.87 2.69
CA PHE A 126 9.78 0.57 1.27
C PHE A 126 9.69 1.83 0.41
N ALA A 127 8.80 2.77 0.74
CA ALA A 127 8.73 4.08 0.09
C ALA A 127 10.07 4.83 0.18
N GLY A 128 10.67 4.88 1.37
CA GLY A 128 11.96 5.53 1.59
C GLY A 128 13.13 4.82 0.90
N GLN A 129 13.05 3.51 0.66
CA GLN A 129 14.03 2.78 -0.14
C GLN A 129 13.85 3.05 -1.64
N LEU A 130 12.62 3.00 -2.14
CA LEU A 130 12.29 3.26 -3.54
C LEU A 130 12.79 4.63 -4.00
N GLN A 131 12.59 5.67 -3.17
CA GLN A 131 13.08 7.01 -3.46
C GLN A 131 14.62 7.12 -3.50
N ARG A 132 15.34 6.15 -2.91
CA ARG A 132 16.82 6.13 -2.89
C ARG A 132 17.42 5.20 -3.96
N ASP A 133 16.70 4.18 -4.40
CA ASP A 133 17.18 3.18 -5.36
C ASP A 133 16.34 3.14 -6.64
N SER A 134 16.81 3.88 -7.65
CA SER A 134 16.17 4.01 -8.96
C SER A 134 15.97 2.70 -9.74
N ARG A 135 16.60 1.57 -9.34
CA ARG A 135 16.43 0.29 -10.05
C ARG A 135 15.10 -0.37 -9.73
N LEU A 136 14.47 -0.01 -8.61
CA LEU A 136 13.17 -0.52 -8.21
C LEU A 136 12.01 0.17 -8.96
N GLY A 137 12.27 1.26 -9.70
CA GLY A 137 11.29 1.90 -10.57
C GLY A 137 10.97 1.12 -11.86
N GLU A 138 11.68 0.02 -12.13
CA GLU A 138 11.42 -0.90 -13.25
C GLU A 138 10.30 -1.91 -12.95
N LEU A 139 9.80 -1.97 -11.72
CA LEU A 139 8.82 -2.96 -11.31
C LEU A 139 7.44 -2.66 -11.90
N ASP A 140 6.87 -3.62 -12.63
CA ASP A 140 5.44 -3.62 -12.91
C ASP A 140 4.61 -3.87 -11.64
N ALA A 141 3.29 -3.69 -11.73
CA ALA A 141 2.42 -3.84 -10.57
C ALA A 141 2.47 -5.23 -9.91
N ALA A 142 2.71 -6.28 -10.68
CA ALA A 142 2.77 -7.64 -10.16
C ALA A 142 4.08 -7.89 -9.38
N ALA A 143 5.20 -7.45 -9.94
CA ALA A 143 6.50 -7.52 -9.28
C ALA A 143 6.53 -6.63 -8.02
N PHE A 144 5.92 -5.45 -8.09
CA PHE A 144 5.77 -4.57 -6.93
C PHE A 144 4.93 -5.22 -5.82
N LEU A 145 3.78 -5.79 -6.17
CA LEU A 145 2.96 -6.55 -5.22
C LEU A 145 3.74 -7.70 -4.59
N ALA A 146 4.51 -8.46 -5.38
CA ALA A 146 5.34 -9.56 -4.86
C ALA A 146 6.36 -9.06 -3.82
N VAL A 147 6.99 -7.91 -4.05
CA VAL A 147 7.91 -7.29 -3.08
C VAL A 147 7.17 -6.87 -1.80
N LEU A 148 5.97 -6.28 -1.92
CA LEU A 148 5.15 -5.93 -0.75
C LEU A 148 4.79 -7.17 0.07
N LEU A 149 4.36 -8.26 -0.58
CA LEU A 149 4.02 -9.51 0.09
C LEU A 149 5.23 -10.17 0.74
N HIS A 150 6.40 -10.10 0.10
CA HIS A 150 7.64 -10.62 0.68
C HIS A 150 7.99 -9.87 1.97
N ARG A 151 7.99 -8.54 1.94
CA ARG A 151 8.24 -7.70 3.13
C ARG A 151 7.23 -7.95 4.23
N HIS A 152 5.97 -8.14 3.86
CA HIS A 152 4.94 -8.53 4.81
C HIS A 152 5.27 -9.85 5.52
N LEU A 153 5.76 -10.88 4.81
CA LEU A 153 6.19 -12.12 5.44
C LEU A 153 7.42 -11.93 6.34
N GLU A 154 8.33 -11.02 5.99
CA GLU A 154 9.48 -10.70 6.83
C GLU A 154 9.08 -10.13 8.19
N THR A 155 7.99 -9.34 8.29
CA THR A 155 7.52 -8.82 9.59
C THR A 155 7.06 -9.93 10.52
N TYR A 156 6.44 -10.99 10.00
CA TYR A 156 6.07 -12.17 10.79
C TYR A 156 7.29 -12.95 11.29
N HIS A 157 8.31 -13.13 10.44
CA HIS A 157 9.55 -13.80 10.85
C HIS A 157 10.27 -13.01 11.97
N GLN A 158 10.30 -11.69 11.88
CA GLN A 158 10.87 -10.83 12.91
C GLN A 158 10.08 -10.92 14.22
N ALA A 159 8.75 -10.94 14.14
CA ALA A 159 7.90 -11.10 15.31
C ALA A 159 8.13 -12.45 16.01
N LEU A 160 8.23 -13.54 15.25
CA LEU A 160 8.52 -14.87 15.79
C LEU A 160 9.89 -14.92 16.48
N GLY A 161 10.93 -14.40 15.84
CA GLY A 161 12.27 -14.35 16.43
C GLY A 161 12.32 -13.53 17.73
N ALA A 162 11.54 -12.44 17.83
CA ALA A 162 11.44 -11.65 19.06
C ALA A 162 10.71 -12.37 20.21
N LEU A 163 9.77 -13.26 19.89
CA LEU A 163 9.11 -14.12 20.88
C LEU A 163 10.07 -15.21 21.38
N GLU A 164 10.83 -15.82 20.47
CA GLU A 164 11.81 -16.86 20.80
C GLU A 164 12.98 -16.32 21.64
N ALA A 165 13.44 -15.09 21.39
CA ALA A 165 14.53 -14.47 22.14
C ALA A 165 14.15 -14.01 23.57
N ASN A 166 12.86 -13.92 23.88
CA ASN A 166 12.33 -13.56 25.19
C ASN A 166 11.94 -14.80 26.05
N HIS A 167 12.33 -16.00 25.62
CA HIS A 167 12.26 -17.26 26.35
C HIS A 167 13.67 -17.73 26.74
#